data_AF-A0A069D525-F1
#
_entry.id   AF-A0A069D525-F1
#
_cell.length_a   1.000
_cell.length_b   1.000
_cell.length_c   1.000
_cell.angle_alpha   90.00
_cell.angle_beta   90.00
_cell.angle_gamma   90.00
#
_symmetry.space_group_name_H-M   'P 1'
#
loop_
_entity.id
_entity.type
_entity.pdbx_description
1 polymer ?
#
loop_
_entity_poly.entity_id
_entity_poly.type
_entity_poly.pdbx_seq_one_letter_code
_entity_poly.pdbx_strand_id
1 'polypeptide(L)' 'MSDSKYISIKGARVNNLKNIDVNIPRNKLVVITGLSGSGKSSLAFDTLYAEGQRRYVESLSSYARQFWEG' A
#
# COMPACT_ATOMS: atom_id res chain seq x y z
N MET A 1 -4.07 21.40 8.28
CA MET A 1 -3.15 20.38 7.70
C MET A 1 -3.56 20.21 6.25
N SER A 2 -2.67 20.44 5.28
CA SER A 2 -2.98 20.13 3.89
C SER A 2 -3.09 18.61 3.74
N ASP A 3 -4.25 18.13 3.35
CA ASP A 3 -4.44 16.72 3.04
C ASP A 3 -3.43 16.34 1.94
N SER A 4 -2.57 15.34 2.17
CA SER A 4 -1.59 14.94 1.16
C SER A 4 -2.35 14.50 -0.09
N LYS A 5 -2.07 15.12 -1.24
CA LYS A 5 -2.76 14.82 -2.51
C LYS A 5 -2.45 13.41 -3.03
N TYR A 6 -1.39 12.77 -2.52
CA TYR A 6 -0.89 11.48 -3.02
C TYR A 6 -0.59 10.51 -1.88
N ILE A 7 -0.73 9.21 -2.19
CA ILE A 7 -0.03 8.13 -1.49
C ILE A 7 1.33 7.97 -2.18
N SER A 8 2.40 8.27 -1.46
CA SER A 8 3.76 8.20 -2.01
C SER A 8 4.45 6.93 -1.53
N ILE A 9 4.74 6.04 -2.46
CA ILE A 9 5.55 4.83 -2.24
C ILE A 9 6.96 5.15 -2.70
N LYS A 10 7.95 4.93 -1.83
CA LYS A 10 9.36 5.22 -2.09
C LYS A 10 10.19 3.96 -1.95
N GLY A 11 11.02 3.68 -2.96
CA GLY A 11 11.95 2.56 -2.98
C GLY A 11 11.29 1.19 -2.83
N ALA A 12 10.14 0.95 -3.48
CA ALA A 12 9.48 -0.35 -3.41
C ALA A 12 10.35 -1.46 -4.04
N ARG A 13 10.60 -2.52 -3.25
CA ARG A 13 11.48 -3.65 -3.60
C ARG A 13 10.84 -5.03 -3.36
N VAL A 14 9.54 -5.07 -3.08
CA VAL A 14 8.82 -6.33 -2.82
C VAL A 14 8.83 -7.19 -4.10
N ASN A 15 9.14 -8.48 -3.97
CA ASN A 15 9.29 -9.43 -5.07
C ASN A 15 10.28 -8.93 -6.13
N ASN A 16 9.80 -8.72 -7.36
CA ASN A 16 10.59 -8.30 -8.51
C ASN A 16 10.58 -6.79 -8.77
N LEU A 17 10.05 -5.97 -7.84
CA LEU A 17 10.06 -4.52 -7.96
C LEU A 17 11.50 -3.98 -7.89
N LYS A 18 11.88 -3.17 -8.87
CA LYS A 18 13.26 -2.68 -9.05
C LYS A 18 13.48 -1.32 -8.36
N ASN A 19 13.26 -1.25 -7.06
CA ASN A 19 13.43 -0.03 -6.26
C ASN A 19 12.67 1.18 -6.84
N ILE A 20 11.36 1.01 -7.05
CA ILE A 20 10.54 2.01 -7.74
C ILE A 20 9.92 3.04 -6.79
N ASP A 21 9.77 4.26 -7.29
CA ASP A 21 9.05 5.35 -6.65
C ASP A 21 7.73 5.59 -7.39
N VAL A 22 6.62 5.67 -6.65
CA VAL A 22 5.28 5.86 -7.24
C VAL A 22 4.47 6.83 -6.39
N ASN A 23 3.83 7.81 -7.04
CA ASN A 23 2.86 8.69 -6.42
C ASN A 23 1.46 8.35 -6.95
N ILE A 24 0.57 7.88 -6.07
CA ILE A 24 -0.80 7.50 -6.41
C ILE A 24 -1.76 8.60 -5.94
N PRO A 25 -2.54 9.25 -6.82
CA PRO A 25 -3.45 10.30 -6.40
C PRO A 25 -4.54 9.74 -5.47
N ARG A 26 -4.78 10.41 -4.35
CA ARG A 26 -5.85 10.04 -3.42
C ARG A 26 -7.22 10.40 -3.97
N ASN A 27 -8.25 9.69 -3.53
CA ASN A 27 -9.65 9.94 -3.87
C ASN A 27 -9.93 9.87 -5.38
N LYS A 28 -9.23 8.97 -6.07
CA LYS A 28 -9.37 8.69 -7.50
C LYS A 28 -9.41 7.17 -7.72
N LEU A 29 -10.11 6.76 -8.77
CA LEU A 29 -9.98 5.41 -9.31
C LEU A 29 -8.68 5.32 -10.11
N VAL A 30 -7.71 4.54 -9.62
CA VAL A 30 -6.41 4.36 -10.26
C VAL A 30 -6.28 2.92 -10.73
N VAL A 31 -5.92 2.74 -11.99
CA VAL A 31 -5.72 1.42 -12.60
C VAL A 31 -4.24 1.15 -12.75
N ILE A 32 -3.77 0.01 -12.24
CA ILE A 32 -2.40 -0.49 -12.45
C ILE A 32 -2.45 -1.55 -13.54
N THR A 33 -1.76 -1.30 -14.66
CA THR A 33 -1.76 -2.18 -15.85
C THR A 33 -0.34 -2.51 -16.30
N GLY A 34 -0.22 -3.45 -17.25
CA GLY A 34 1.05 -3.96 -17.78
C GLY A 34 1.04 -5.47 -18.00
N LEU A 35 2.08 -5.97 -18.68
CA LEU A 35 2.26 -7.39 -19.01
C LEU A 35 2.26 -8.31 -17.78
N SER A 36 1.92 -9.59 -17.96
CA SER A 36 2.06 -10.58 -16.87
C SER A 36 3.49 -10.59 -16.33
N GLY A 37 3.65 -10.73 -15.01
CA GLY A 37 4.95 -10.68 -14.35
C GLY A 37 5.57 -9.29 -14.17
N SER A 38 4.95 -8.20 -14.63
CA SER A 38 5.53 -6.84 -14.53
C SER A 38 5.59 -6.24 -13.12
N GLY A 39 5.08 -6.93 -12.09
CA GLY A 39 5.10 -6.46 -10.70
C GLY A 39 3.84 -5.70 -10.24
N LYS A 40 2.74 -5.73 -11.01
CA LYS A 40 1.48 -5.06 -10.65
C LYS A 40 0.94 -5.52 -9.30
N SER A 41 0.79 -6.84 -9.12
CA SER A 41 0.29 -7.43 -7.88
C SER A 41 1.23 -7.16 -6.71
N SER A 42 2.55 -7.22 -6.95
CA SER A 42 3.58 -6.87 -5.96
C SER A 42 3.43 -5.43 -5.46
N LEU A 43 3.13 -4.48 -6.37
CA LEU A 43 2.92 -3.07 -5.99
C LEU A 43 1.56 -2.85 -5.31
N ALA A 44 0.48 -3.40 -5.85
CA ALA A 44 -0.88 -3.16 -5.39
C ALA A 44 -1.21 -3.88 -4.09
N PHE A 45 -0.97 -5.19 -4.04
CA PHE A 45 -1.36 -6.06 -2.93
C PHE A 45 -0.25 -6.19 -1.91
N ASP A 46 0.93 -6.64 -2.35
CA ASP A 46 2.02 -7.03 -1.43
C ASP A 46 2.75 -5.82 -0.83
N THR A 47 2.68 -4.65 -1.49
CA THR A 47 3.27 -3.40 -0.99
C THR A 47 2.20 -2.48 -0.44
N LEU A 48 1.34 -1.92 -1.29
CA LEU A 48 0.43 -0.84 -0.88
C LEU A 48 -0.65 -1.32 0.09
N TYR A 49 -1.38 -2.39 -0.27
CA TYR A 49 -2.46 -2.89 0.57
C TYR A 49 -1.94 -3.46 1.89
N ALA A 50 -0.91 -4.31 1.85
CA ALA A 50 -0.31 -4.90 3.05
C ALA A 50 0.20 -3.83 4.04
N GLU A 51 0.92 -2.81 3.57
CA GLU A 51 1.38 -1.72 4.44
C GLU A 51 0.24 -0.84 4.93
N GLY A 52 -0.77 -0.58 4.09
CA GLY A 52 -1.97 0.16 4.48
C GLY A 52 -2.71 -0.55 5.63
N GLN A 53 -2.92 -1.86 5.50
CA GLN A 53 -3.54 -2.69 6.52
C GLN A 53 -2.70 -2.72 7.80
N ARG A 54 -1.38 -2.97 7.69
CA ARG A 54 -0.48 -3.02 8.85
C ARG A 54 -0.54 -1.74 9.68
N ARG A 55 -0.41 -0.58 9.02
CA ARG A 55 -0.45 0.73 9.69
C ARG A 55 -1.82 1.04 10.29
N TYR A 56 -2.90 0.61 9.63
CA TYR A 56 -4.24 0.76 10.17
C TYR A 56 -4.41 -0.03 11.47
N VAL A 57 -4.01 -1.30 11.49
CA VAL A 57 -4.08 -2.15 12.69
C VAL A 57 -3.17 -1.62 13.80
N GLU A 58 -1.97 -1.14 13.46
CA GLU A 58 -1.06 -0.50 14.41
C GLU A 58 -1.64 0.78 15.04
N SER A 59 -2.51 1.49 14.33
CA SER A 59 -3.18 2.68 14.86
C SER A 59 -4.33 2.38 15.84
N LEU A 60 -4.79 1.13 15.92
CA LEU A 60 -5.86 0.72 16.84
C LEU A 60 -5.32 0.50 18.26
N SER A 61 -6.17 0.76 19.26
CA SER A 61 -5.85 0.50 20.67
C SER A 61 -5.62 -0.99 20.95
N SER A 62 -4.87 -1.32 21.99
CA SER A 62 -4.59 -2.71 22.41
C SER A 62 -5.87 -3.53 22.63
N TYR A 63 -6.95 -2.90 23.10
CA TYR A 63 -8.27 -3.52 23.26
C TYR A 63 -8.92 -3.88 21.93
N ALA A 64 -8.83 -3.01 20.92
CA ALA A 64 -9.43 -3.25 19.60
C ALA A 64 -8.71 -4.35 18.80
N ARG A 65 -7.41 -4.57 19.06
CA ARG A 65 -6.63 -5.64 18.40
C ARG A 65 -7.06 -7.05 18.82
N GLN A 66 -7.49 -7.25 20.07
CA GLN A 66 -7.92 -8.57 20.58
C GLN A 66 -9.14 -9.14 19.86
N PHE A 67 -9.97 -8.31 19.22
CA PHE A 67 -11.14 -8.77 18.46
C PHE A 67 -10.83 -9.16 17.01
N TRP A 68 -9.64 -8.83 16.49
CA TRP A 68 -9.21 -9.16 15.12
C TRP A 68 -8.30 -10.39 15.05
N GLU A 69 -7.76 -10.84 16.18
CA GLU A 69 -6.93 -12.04 16.29
C GLU A 69 -7.74 -13.29 16.72
N GLY A 70 -9.05 -13.14 16.91
CA GLY A 70 -10.00 -14.22 17.30
C GLY A 70 -10.67 -14.89 16.11
#